data_AF-A0A2V9PKR2-F1
#
_entry.id   AF-A0A2V9PKR2-F1
#
_cell.length_a   1.000
_cell.length_b   1.000
_cell.length_c   1.000
_cell.angle_alpha   90.00
_cell.angle_beta   90.00
_cell.angle_gamma   90.00
#
_symmetry.space_group_name_H-M   'P 1'
#
loop_
_entity.id
_entity.type
_entity.pdbx_description
1 polymer ?
#
loop_
_entity_poly.entity_id
_entity_poly.type
_entity_poly.pdbx_seq_one_letter_code
_entity_poly.pdbx_strand_id
1 'polypeptide(L)'
;MKAFVFRSIGIAALCVSLLALLSCGNDQRLVSIVVSPQNVTITGVDCTTAPCQPTIQYKAIGFYNHGGKPKDITGQVIWTTDAPSIIQFQSSPAGLLAPTGNGAGTNLGVTATVYSNTSNPSAGTLVFGTAVITVN
;
A
#
# COMPACT_ATOMS: atom_id res chain seq x y z
N MET A 1 56.54 14.85 7.38
CA MET A 1 55.21 15.12 7.97
C MET A 1 54.19 15.71 6.97
N LYS A 2 54.58 16.58 6.02
CA LYS A 2 53.65 17.19 5.04
C LYS A 2 53.00 16.22 4.03
N ALA A 3 53.71 15.17 3.60
CA ALA A 3 53.19 14.18 2.64
C ALA A 3 52.11 13.24 3.22
N PHE A 4 52.06 13.07 4.54
CA PHE A 4 51.04 12.25 5.22
C PHE A 4 49.68 12.98 5.22
N VAL A 5 49.68 14.29 5.48
CA VAL A 5 48.47 15.13 5.51
C VAL A 5 47.79 15.19 4.14
N PHE A 6 48.55 15.30 3.05
CA PHE A 6 48.01 15.30 1.68
C PHE A 6 47.38 13.96 1.27
N ARG A 7 47.94 12.83 1.73
CA ARG A 7 47.36 11.48 1.49
C ARG A 7 46.07 11.26 2.29
N SER A 8 45.98 11.81 3.52
CA SER A 8 44.78 11.73 4.35
C SER A 8 43.59 12.50 3.77
N ILE A 9 43.84 13.66 3.15
CA ILE A 9 42.80 14.50 2.53
C ILE A 9 42.18 13.81 1.30
N GLY A 10 42.99 13.13 0.49
CA GLY A 10 42.50 12.37 -0.67
C GLY A 10 41.56 11.22 -0.29
N ILE A 11 41.88 10.50 0.79
CA ILE A 11 41.04 9.40 1.29
C ILE A 11 39.74 9.94 1.91
N ALA A 12 39.81 11.03 2.68
CA ALA A 12 38.63 11.65 3.28
C ALA A 12 37.63 12.15 2.22
N ALA A 13 38.12 12.79 1.14
CA ALA A 13 37.27 13.25 0.04
C ALA A 13 36.58 12.09 -0.71
N LEU A 14 37.28 10.96 -0.90
CA LEU A 14 36.73 9.77 -1.52
C LEU A 14 35.66 9.12 -0.62
N CYS A 15 35.90 9.05 0.69
CA CYS A 15 34.93 8.54 1.65
C CYS A 15 33.67 9.41 1.70
N VAL A 16 33.79 10.74 1.78
CA VAL A 16 32.62 11.65 1.78
C VAL A 16 31.80 11.50 0.50
N SER A 17 32.46 11.28 -0.65
CA SER A 17 31.79 11.04 -1.92
C SER A 17 31.03 9.70 -1.94
N LEU A 18 31.59 8.64 -1.36
CA LEU A 18 30.90 7.34 -1.21
C LEU A 18 29.73 7.40 -0.21
N LEU A 19 29.87 8.14 0.90
CA LEU A 19 28.79 8.34 1.86
C LEU A 19 27.63 9.15 1.26
N ALA A 20 27.92 10.12 0.40
CA ALA A 20 26.89 10.87 -0.32
C ALA A 20 26.08 9.97 -1.27
N LEU A 21 26.72 8.99 -1.92
CA LEU A 21 26.03 8.01 -2.77
C LEU A 21 25.11 7.06 -1.96
N LEU A 22 25.51 6.71 -0.73
CA LEU A 22 24.70 5.87 0.17
C LEU A 22 23.47 6.61 0.72
N SER A 23 23.51 7.95 0.81
CA SER A 23 22.40 8.75 1.33
C SER A 23 21.18 8.78 0.41
N CYS A 24 21.36 8.66 -0.91
CA CYS A 24 20.25 8.70 -1.88
C CYS A 24 19.31 7.49 -1.80
N GLY A 25 19.69 6.41 -1.11
CA GLY A 25 18.87 5.20 -0.98
C GLY A 25 18.00 5.14 0.28
N ASN A 26 18.18 6.06 1.23
CA ASN A 26 17.57 5.92 2.56
C ASN A 26 16.19 6.58 2.70
N ASP A 27 15.75 7.38 1.73
CA ASP A 27 14.47 8.09 1.80
C ASP A 27 13.39 7.48 0.90
N GLN A 28 13.16 6.17 1.06
CA GLN A 28 12.12 5.46 0.32
C GLN A 28 10.73 5.93 0.77
N ARG A 29 10.02 6.63 -0.12
CA ARG A 29 8.66 7.13 0.09
C ARG A 29 7.70 6.49 -0.90
N LEU A 30 6.56 6.03 -0.41
CA LEU A 30 5.48 5.53 -1.25
C LEU A 30 4.85 6.71 -2.00
N VAL A 31 4.72 6.57 -3.31
CA VAL A 31 4.22 7.59 -4.23
C VAL A 31 2.79 7.29 -4.64
N SER A 32 2.49 6.01 -4.92
CA SER A 32 1.17 5.58 -5.36
C SER A 32 0.85 4.16 -4.93
N ILE A 33 -0.45 3.87 -4.88
CA ILE A 33 -1.01 2.55 -4.58
C ILE A 33 -1.92 2.16 -5.74
N VAL A 34 -1.72 0.96 -6.27
CA VAL A 34 -2.67 0.34 -7.20
C VAL A 34 -3.43 -0.74 -6.46
N VAL A 35 -4.75 -0.62 -6.41
CA VAL A 35 -5.64 -1.63 -5.85
C VAL A 35 -6.04 -2.59 -6.97
N SER A 36 -6.04 -3.89 -6.69
CA SER A 36 -6.46 -4.93 -7.64
C SER A 36 -7.25 -6.00 -6.89
N PRO A 37 -8.32 -6.58 -7.46
CA PRO A 37 -8.87 -6.32 -8.79
C PRO A 37 -9.57 -4.95 -8.92
N GLN A 38 -9.74 -4.49 -10.16
CA GLN A 38 -10.55 -3.31 -10.50
C GLN A 38 -11.90 -3.78 -11.07
N ASN A 39 -12.97 -3.03 -10.80
CA ASN A 39 -14.29 -3.21 -11.42
C ASN A 39 -14.88 -4.62 -11.25
N VAL A 40 -14.94 -5.12 -10.02
CA VAL A 40 -15.50 -6.44 -9.72
C VAL A 40 -17.02 -6.38 -9.66
N THR A 41 -17.69 -7.46 -10.06
CA THR A 41 -19.12 -7.66 -9.81
C THR A 41 -19.32 -8.93 -9.00
N ILE A 42 -20.01 -8.82 -7.87
CA ILE A 42 -20.47 -9.93 -7.04
C ILE A 42 -21.95 -10.17 -7.35
N THR A 43 -22.32 -11.43 -7.54
CA THR A 43 -23.71 -11.87 -7.66
C THR A 43 -23.95 -13.08 -6.76
N GLY A 44 -25.21 -13.29 -6.36
CA GLY A 44 -25.60 -14.49 -5.61
C GLY A 44 -25.05 -14.51 -4.19
N VAL A 45 -25.20 -13.40 -3.47
CA VAL A 45 -24.75 -13.29 -2.09
C VAL A 45 -25.48 -14.32 -1.21
N ASP A 46 -24.69 -15.12 -0.48
CA ASP A 46 -25.16 -16.10 0.49
C ASP A 46 -24.49 -15.87 1.84
N CYS A 47 -25.32 -15.64 2.86
CA CYS A 47 -24.90 -15.42 4.25
C CYS A 47 -25.28 -16.57 5.19
N THR A 48 -25.59 -17.76 4.66
CA THR A 48 -25.86 -18.96 5.48
C THR A 48 -24.61 -19.45 6.24
N THR A 49 -23.42 -19.08 5.76
CA THR A 49 -22.13 -19.35 6.40
C THR A 49 -21.32 -18.06 6.51
N ALA A 50 -20.53 -17.93 7.58
CA ALA A 50 -19.71 -16.74 7.84
C ALA A 50 -18.22 -17.00 7.49
N PRO A 51 -17.54 -16.07 6.81
CA PRO A 51 -18.08 -14.84 6.21
C PRO A 51 -18.99 -15.15 5.01
N CYS A 52 -19.93 -14.25 4.74
CA CYS A 52 -20.83 -14.38 3.58
C CYS A 52 -20.02 -14.52 2.28
N GLN A 53 -20.57 -15.27 1.33
CA GLN A 53 -19.96 -15.52 0.03
C GLN A 53 -20.73 -14.82 -1.09
N PRO A 54 -20.10 -14.53 -2.24
CA PRO A 54 -18.67 -14.72 -2.52
C PRO A 54 -17.81 -13.64 -1.88
N THR A 55 -16.60 -14.03 -1.47
CA THR A 55 -15.57 -13.09 -0.99
C THR A 55 -14.61 -12.70 -2.12
N ILE A 56 -14.05 -11.50 -2.03
CA ILE A 56 -13.09 -10.96 -2.99
C ILE A 56 -11.80 -10.59 -2.27
N GLN A 57 -10.68 -11.14 -2.73
CA GLN A 57 -9.37 -10.79 -2.21
C GLN A 57 -8.80 -9.60 -2.99
N TYR A 58 -8.72 -8.45 -2.33
CA TYR A 58 -8.01 -7.29 -2.84
C TYR A 58 -6.53 -7.36 -2.46
N LYS A 59 -5.72 -6.77 -3.33
CA LYS A 59 -4.29 -6.51 -3.13
C LYS A 59 -4.00 -5.03 -3.33
N ALA A 60 -3.11 -4.50 -2.51
CA ALA A 60 -2.56 -3.15 -2.66
C ALA A 60 -1.10 -3.25 -3.08
N ILE A 61 -0.77 -2.71 -4.26
CA ILE A 61 0.58 -2.70 -4.82
C ILE A 61 1.15 -1.28 -4.72
N GLY A 62 2.20 -1.12 -3.93
CA GLY A 62 2.85 0.15 -3.68
C GLY A 62 4.05 0.43 -4.59
N PHE A 63 4.15 1.68 -5.06
CA PHE A 63 5.25 2.19 -5.88
C PHE A 63 6.01 3.29 -5.13
N TYR A 64 7.34 3.27 -5.19
CA TYR A 64 8.19 4.15 -4.39
C TYR A 64 9.08 5.07 -5.25
N ASN A 65 9.39 6.26 -4.73
CA ASN A 65 10.08 7.37 -5.39
C ASN A 65 11.48 7.06 -5.95
N HIS A 66 12.25 6.17 -5.33
CA HIS A 66 13.62 5.85 -5.73
C HIS A 66 13.75 4.72 -6.76
N GLY A 67 12.65 4.38 -7.43
CA GLY A 67 12.61 3.23 -8.34
C GLY A 67 12.75 1.91 -7.58
N GLY A 68 12.41 0.82 -8.25
CA GLY A 68 12.40 -0.51 -7.66
C GLY A 68 11.15 -1.29 -8.05
N LYS A 69 11.14 -2.57 -7.72
CA LYS A 69 9.99 -3.42 -7.99
C LYS A 69 8.80 -2.98 -7.13
N PRO A 70 7.58 -2.94 -7.68
CA PRO A 70 6.38 -2.71 -6.90
C PRO A 70 6.30 -3.73 -5.76
N LYS A 71 5.86 -3.28 -4.57
CA LYS A 71 5.77 -4.14 -3.38
C LYS A 71 4.31 -4.42 -3.05
N ASP A 72 4.01 -5.64 -2.66
CA ASP A 72 2.72 -5.97 -2.06
C ASP A 72 2.67 -5.37 -0.64
N ILE A 73 1.74 -4.43 -0.45
CA ILE A 73 1.51 -3.72 0.81
C ILE A 73 0.10 -4.02 1.36
N THR A 74 -0.54 -5.10 0.91
CA THR A 74 -1.92 -5.48 1.27
C THR A 74 -2.14 -5.55 2.78
N GLY A 75 -1.15 -6.03 3.54
CA GLY A 75 -1.20 -6.09 5.01
C GLY A 75 -0.77 -4.81 5.73
N GLN A 76 -0.34 -3.78 5.02
CA GLN A 76 0.14 -2.51 5.60
C GLN A 76 -0.86 -1.37 5.43
N VAL A 77 -1.79 -1.50 4.48
CA VAL A 77 -2.83 -0.50 4.21
C VAL A 77 -4.03 -0.69 5.13
N ILE A 78 -4.71 0.41 5.41
CA ILE A 78 -6.04 0.41 6.01
C ILE A 78 -7.05 0.32 4.88
N TRP A 79 -7.84 -0.76 4.89
CA TRP A 79 -8.89 -1.03 3.92
C TRP A 79 -10.23 -0.46 4.39
N THR A 80 -10.93 0.22 3.49
CA THR A 80 -12.25 0.82 3.74
C THR A 80 -13.15 0.68 2.51
N THR A 81 -14.46 0.80 2.72
CA THR A 81 -15.47 0.88 1.67
C THR A 81 -16.51 1.94 2.02
N ASP A 82 -17.13 2.52 1.01
CA ASP A 82 -18.20 3.52 1.17
C ASP A 82 -19.54 2.91 1.63
N ALA A 83 -19.74 1.60 1.48
CA ALA A 83 -20.96 0.89 1.87
C ALA A 83 -20.68 -0.25 2.88
N PRO A 84 -20.24 0.07 4.11
CA PRO A 84 -19.94 -0.93 5.14
C PRO A 84 -21.14 -1.81 5.53
N SER A 85 -22.37 -1.33 5.30
CA SER A 85 -23.62 -2.08 5.53
C SER A 85 -23.94 -3.12 4.44
N ILE A 86 -23.18 -3.15 3.34
CA ILE A 86 -23.37 -4.09 2.22
C ILE A 86 -22.15 -5.02 2.10
N ILE A 87 -20.96 -4.44 2.19
CA ILE A 87 -19.67 -5.13 2.08
C ILE A 87 -18.73 -4.63 3.17
N GLN A 88 -17.88 -5.51 3.69
CA GLN A 88 -16.92 -5.15 4.72
C GLN A 88 -15.64 -5.97 4.60
N PHE A 89 -14.51 -5.28 4.83
CA PHE A 89 -13.22 -5.94 4.93
C PHE A 89 -13.12 -6.77 6.20
N GLN A 90 -12.73 -8.03 6.03
CA GLN A 90 -12.50 -8.96 7.12
C GLN A 90 -11.16 -8.66 7.79
N SER A 91 -11.05 -9.02 9.07
CA SER A 91 -9.82 -8.83 9.84
C SER A 91 -8.68 -9.74 9.41
N SER A 92 -8.98 -10.91 8.84
CA SER A 92 -8.00 -11.86 8.32
C SER A 92 -8.59 -12.74 7.21
N PRO A 93 -7.87 -12.95 6.09
CA PRO A 93 -6.63 -12.28 5.70
C PRO A 93 -6.86 -10.80 5.33
N ALA A 94 -5.80 -9.98 5.41
CA ALA A 94 -5.88 -8.57 5.02
C ALA A 94 -6.33 -8.43 3.56
N GLY A 95 -7.18 -7.44 3.27
CA GLY A 95 -7.72 -7.20 1.94
C GLY A 95 -8.83 -8.17 1.52
N LEU A 96 -9.28 -9.09 2.38
CA LEU A 96 -10.46 -9.91 2.09
C LEU A 96 -11.74 -9.09 2.30
N LEU A 97 -12.49 -8.85 1.23
CA LEU A 97 -13.79 -8.20 1.26
C LEU A 97 -14.90 -9.27 1.23
N ALA A 98 -15.87 -9.16 2.13
CA ALA A 98 -17.03 -10.04 2.18
C ALA A 98 -18.32 -9.21 2.23
N PRO A 99 -19.43 -9.70 1.65
CA PRO A 99 -20.75 -9.16 1.93
C PRO A 99 -21.09 -9.24 3.43
N THR A 100 -21.90 -8.32 3.92
CA THR A 100 -22.41 -8.30 5.30
C THR A 100 -23.88 -8.69 5.41
N GLY A 101 -24.57 -8.84 4.27
CA GLY A 101 -25.99 -9.19 4.17
C GLY A 101 -26.47 -9.15 2.72
N ASN A 102 -27.79 -9.09 2.52
CA ASN A 102 -28.43 -9.10 1.19
C ASN A 102 -28.53 -7.71 0.54
N GLY A 103 -27.60 -6.81 0.86
CA GLY A 103 -27.57 -5.48 0.27
C GLY A 103 -27.08 -5.52 -1.18
N ALA A 104 -27.59 -4.62 -2.03
CA ALA A 104 -27.14 -4.43 -3.40
C ALA A 104 -26.68 -2.98 -3.60
N GLY A 105 -25.69 -2.78 -4.46
CA GLY A 105 -25.13 -1.46 -4.73
C GLY A 105 -24.19 -1.49 -5.92
N THR A 106 -24.20 -0.41 -6.71
CA THR A 106 -23.34 -0.25 -7.89
C THR A 106 -22.26 0.78 -7.61
N ASN A 107 -21.09 0.59 -8.20
CA ASN A 107 -19.96 1.53 -8.10
C ASN A 107 -19.54 1.86 -6.65
N LEU A 108 -19.60 0.86 -5.77
CA LEU A 108 -19.17 0.96 -4.39
C LEU A 108 -17.65 1.12 -4.34
N GLY A 109 -17.19 2.18 -3.69
CA GLY A 109 -15.78 2.50 -3.52
C GLY A 109 -15.08 1.55 -2.56
N VAL A 110 -13.92 1.07 -2.99
CA VAL A 110 -12.94 0.35 -2.17
C VAL A 110 -11.68 1.20 -2.10
N THR A 111 -11.24 1.53 -0.89
CA THR A 111 -10.08 2.40 -0.68
C THR A 111 -9.04 1.73 0.21
N ALA A 112 -7.79 1.69 -0.26
CA ALA A 112 -6.62 1.32 0.51
C ALA A 112 -5.82 2.57 0.86
N THR A 113 -5.54 2.80 2.14
CA THR A 113 -4.80 3.99 2.60
C THR A 113 -3.58 3.63 3.44
N VAL A 114 -2.48 4.36 3.26
CA VAL A 114 -1.29 4.26 4.13
C VAL A 114 -0.48 5.55 4.05
N TYR A 115 0.34 5.84 5.06
CA TYR A 115 1.27 6.96 5.02
C TYR A 115 2.45 6.66 4.08
N SER A 116 2.94 7.68 3.38
CA SER A 116 4.03 7.56 2.42
C SER A 116 5.34 7.10 3.05
N ASN A 117 5.51 7.40 4.34
CA ASN A 117 6.56 6.87 5.19
C ASN A 117 5.93 5.93 6.22
N THR A 118 6.06 4.62 6.01
CA THR A 118 5.50 3.60 6.90
C THR A 118 6.24 3.53 8.24
N SER A 119 7.52 3.89 8.28
CA SER A 119 8.35 3.87 9.49
C SER A 119 8.19 5.11 10.36
N ASN A 120 7.85 6.25 9.76
CA ASN A 120 7.58 7.50 10.45
C ASN A 120 6.38 8.23 9.80
N PRO A 121 5.15 7.85 10.18
CA PRO A 121 3.93 8.44 9.62
C PRO A 121 3.87 9.97 9.70
N SER A 122 4.41 10.57 10.77
CA SER A 122 4.44 12.02 10.97
C SER A 122 5.33 12.77 9.97
N ALA A 123 6.27 12.08 9.33
CA ALA A 123 7.11 12.61 8.25
C ALA A 123 6.60 12.19 6.86
N GLY A 124 5.40 11.61 6.77
CA GLY A 124 4.76 11.16 5.54
C GLY A 124 3.45 11.89 5.25
N THR A 125 2.94 11.64 4.05
CA THR A 125 1.63 12.12 3.58
C THR A 125 0.73 10.91 3.37
N LEU A 126 -0.58 11.05 3.56
CA LEU A 126 -1.53 9.99 3.20
C LEU A 126 -1.49 9.72 1.70
N VAL A 127 -1.31 8.46 1.34
CA VAL A 127 -1.43 7.94 -0.02
C VAL A 127 -2.58 6.96 -0.04
N PHE A 128 -3.41 7.05 -1.07
CA PHE A 128 -4.56 6.16 -1.23
C PHE A 128 -4.61 5.58 -2.64
N GLY A 129 -5.15 4.37 -2.72
CA GLY A 129 -5.51 3.71 -3.97
C GLY A 129 -6.97 3.32 -3.92
N THR A 130 -7.65 3.41 -5.05
CA THR A 130 -9.09 3.14 -5.15
C THR A 130 -9.38 2.03 -6.14
N ALA A 131 -10.44 1.29 -5.88
CA ALA A 131 -11.11 0.40 -6.81
C ALA A 131 -12.62 0.56 -6.65
N VAL A 132 -13.39 0.04 -7.60
CA VAL A 132 -14.85 -0.01 -7.48
C VAL A 132 -15.36 -1.44 -7.58
N ILE A 133 -16.48 -1.70 -6.93
CA ILE A 133 -17.17 -2.98 -6.93
C ILE A 133 -18.68 -2.79 -7.09
N THR A 134 -19.32 -3.73 -7.75
CA THR A 134 -20.78 -3.82 -7.86
C THR A 134 -21.25 -5.09 -7.16
N VAL A 135 -22.35 -4.99 -6.42
CA VAL A 135 -23.01 -6.10 -5.73
C VAL A 135 -24.46 -6.14 -6.21
N ASN A 136 -24.87 -7.25 -6.81
CA ASN A 136 -26.22 -7.47 -7.34
C ASN A 136 -26.90 -8.69 -6.69
#